data_AF-A0AB73HH36-F1
#
_entry.id   AF-A0AB73HH36-F1
#
_cell.length_a   1.000
_cell.length_b   1.000
_cell.length_c   1.000
_cell.angle_alpha   90.00
_cell.angle_beta   90.00
_cell.angle_gamma   90.00
#
_symmetry.space_group_name_H-M   'P 1'
#
loop_
_entity.id
_entity.type
_entity.pdbx_description
1 polymer ?
#
loop_
_entity_poly.entity_id
_entity_poly.type
_entity_poly.pdbx_seq_one_letter_code
_entity_poly.pdbx_strand_id
1 'polypeptide(L)' 'PKGETYQQAYYRSQTTQRTGYLGTCADNGTVSGYDSWAGMLGEPLDRLQIHINDNSKY' A
#
# COMPACT_ATOMS: atom_id res chain seq x y z
N PRO A 1 -21.64 5.25 -5.14
CA PRO A 1 -21.36 6.15 -3.99
C PRO A 1 -22.51 7.13 -3.74
N LYS A 2 -23.05 7.19 -2.50
CA LYS A 2 -24.17 8.10 -2.14
C LYS A 2 -23.68 9.48 -1.65
N GLY A 3 -22.55 9.96 -2.16
CA GLY A 3 -21.92 11.22 -1.71
C GLY A 3 -20.93 11.05 -0.55
N GLU A 4 -20.56 9.81 -0.20
CA GLU A 4 -19.52 9.52 0.79
C GLU A 4 -18.16 10.02 0.29
N THR A 5 -17.36 10.61 1.19
CA THR A 5 -15.96 10.94 0.92
C THR A 5 -15.18 9.65 0.68
N TYR A 6 -14.43 9.59 -0.42
CA TYR A 6 -13.52 8.47 -0.67
C TYR A 6 -12.46 8.39 0.43
N GLN A 7 -12.21 7.19 0.93
CA GLN A 7 -11.10 6.93 1.84
C GLN A 7 -9.86 6.58 1.03
N GLN A 8 -8.70 6.90 1.57
CA GLN A 8 -7.40 6.50 1.05
C GLN A 8 -7.11 5.06 1.50
N ALA A 9 -6.51 4.25 0.63
CA ALA A 9 -5.88 3.01 1.01
C ALA A 9 -4.36 3.17 1.07
N TYR A 10 -3.79 2.82 2.22
CA TYR A 10 -2.35 2.66 2.43
C TYR A 10 -2.01 1.17 2.45
N TYR A 11 -1.08 0.73 1.63
CA TYR A 11 -0.76 -0.69 1.50
C TYR A 11 0.74 -0.94 1.40
N ARG A 12 1.16 -2.10 1.92
CA ARG A 12 2.54 -2.58 1.83
C ARG A 12 2.54 -4.08 1.62
N SER A 13 3.56 -4.60 0.94
CA SER A 13 3.66 -6.01 0.65
C SER A 13 4.95 -6.62 1.17
N GLN A 14 4.96 -7.93 1.36
CA GLN A 14 6.16 -8.71 1.50
C GLN A 14 6.18 -9.77 0.40
N THR A 15 7.36 -10.06 -0.13
CA THR A 15 7.57 -11.13 -1.10
C THR A 15 8.11 -12.38 -0.42
N THR A 16 7.99 -13.53 -1.08
CA THR A 16 8.49 -14.81 -0.54
C THR A 16 10.01 -14.88 -0.46
N GLN A 17 10.72 -13.96 -1.10
CA GLN A 17 12.19 -13.95 -1.16
C GLN A 17 12.84 -13.13 -0.03
N ARG A 18 12.06 -12.42 0.80
CA ARG A 18 12.60 -11.61 1.90
C ARG A 18 11.69 -11.57 3.11
N THR A 19 12.30 -11.32 4.26
CA THR A 19 11.58 -11.07 5.50
C THR A 19 11.25 -9.60 5.64
N GLY A 20 10.01 -9.29 6.03
CA GLY A 20 9.56 -7.93 6.30
C GLY A 20 8.84 -7.27 5.11
N TYR A 21 8.10 -6.21 5.42
CA TYR A 21 7.34 -5.46 4.43
C TYR A 21 8.25 -4.50 3.64
N LEU A 22 7.98 -4.38 2.34
CA LEU A 22 8.46 -3.32 1.46
C LEU A 22 7.83 -1.97 1.86
N GLY A 23 8.24 -0.91 1.15
CA GLY A 23 7.70 0.43 1.33
C GLY A 23 6.17 0.48 1.22
N THR A 24 5.58 1.44 1.92
CA THR A 24 4.15 1.70 1.92
C THR A 24 3.77 2.52 0.69
N CYS A 25 2.59 2.25 0.14
CA CYS A 25 2.03 2.96 -0.99
C CYS A 25 0.62 3.49 -0.73
N ALA A 26 0.21 4.53 -1.45
CA ALA A 26 -1.10 5.16 -1.38
C ALA A 26 -1.86 4.97 -2.70
N ASP A 27 -3.14 4.56 -2.64
CA ASP A 27 -3.90 4.10 -3.82
C ASP A 27 -4.31 5.17 -4.83
N ASN A 28 -4.34 6.46 -4.47
CA ASN A 28 -4.84 7.53 -5.33
C ASN A 28 -3.75 8.48 -5.87
N GLY A 29 -2.47 8.23 -5.58
CA GLY A 29 -1.37 9.03 -6.16
C GLY A 29 -1.26 10.46 -5.62
N THR A 30 -1.91 10.78 -4.50
CA THR A 30 -1.94 12.15 -3.94
C THR A 30 -1.07 12.33 -2.69
N VAL A 31 -0.44 11.26 -2.20
CA VAL A 31 0.33 11.29 -0.96
C VAL A 31 1.82 11.24 -1.28
N SER A 32 2.44 12.42 -1.30
CA SER A 32 3.88 12.57 -1.55
C SER A 32 4.70 11.61 -0.68
N GLY A 33 5.56 10.82 -1.33
CA GLY A 33 6.41 9.81 -0.68
C GLY A 33 5.80 8.41 -0.60
N TYR A 34 4.51 8.25 -0.89
CA TYR A 34 3.80 6.96 -0.88
C TYR A 34 3.32 6.53 -2.28
N ASP A 35 3.52 7.32 -3.32
CA ASP A 35 2.99 6.98 -4.65
C ASP A 35 3.94 6.08 -5.46
N SER A 36 4.55 5.11 -4.77
CA SER A 36 5.44 4.09 -5.37
C SER A 36 4.69 2.76 -5.50
N TRP A 37 5.44 1.69 -5.76
CA TRP A 37 4.93 0.34 -5.90
C TRP A 37 5.36 -0.51 -4.70
N ALA A 38 4.39 -1.09 -4.00
CA ALA A 38 4.62 -2.01 -2.89
C ALA A 38 4.83 -3.42 -3.47
N GLY A 39 5.94 -3.66 -4.17
CA GLY A 39 6.25 -4.96 -4.78
C GLY A 39 7.66 -5.06 -5.32
N MET A 40 8.03 -6.25 -5.81
CA MET A 40 9.25 -6.51 -6.60
C MET A 40 8.92 -7.40 -7.79
N LEU A 41 9.24 -6.94 -9.00
CA LEU A 41 8.94 -7.67 -10.23
C LEU A 41 9.76 -8.96 -10.26
N GLY A 42 9.11 -10.08 -10.58
CA GLY A 42 9.74 -11.40 -10.61
C GLY A 42 9.74 -12.12 -9.25
N GLU A 43 9.19 -11.52 -8.21
CA GLU A 43 9.09 -12.15 -6.90
C GLU A 43 7.64 -12.50 -6.54
N PRO A 44 7.37 -13.73 -6.07
CA PRO A 44 6.04 -14.09 -5.59
C PRO A 44 5.65 -13.26 -4.36
N LEU A 45 4.38 -12.89 -4.28
CA LEU A 45 3.80 -12.21 -3.12
C LEU A 45 3.60 -13.21 -1.97
N ASP A 46 4.06 -12.83 -0.77
CA ASP A 46 3.87 -13.60 0.47
C ASP A 46 2.72 -12.99 1.30
N ARG A 47 2.78 -11.68 1.55
CA ARG A 47 1.81 -10.96 2.38
C ARG A 47 1.44 -9.61 1.78
N LEU A 48 0.19 -9.23 1.95
CA LEU A 48 -0.32 -7.88 1.64
C LEU A 48 -1.02 -7.34 2.88
N GLN A 49 -0.61 -6.16 3.33
CA GLN A 49 -1.25 -5.45 4.43
C GLN A 49 -1.81 -4.14 3.92
N ILE A 50 -3.08 -3.87 4.23
CA ILE A 50 -3.83 -2.70 3.77
C ILE A 50 -4.49 -2.02 4.98
N HIS A 51 -4.45 -0.70 4.99
CA HIS A 51 -5.17 0.17 5.90
C HIS A 51 -6.02 1.14 5.09
N ILE A 52 -7.31 1.28 5.44
CA ILE A 52 -8.25 2.18 4.77
C ILE A 52 -8.64 3.28 5.76
N ASN A 53 -8.33 4.54 5.43
CA ASN A 53 -8.67 5.75 6.19
C ASN A 53 -8.22 7.01 5.44
N ASP A 54 -8.13 8.16 6.10
CA ASP A 54 -7.63 9.43 5.56
C ASP A 54 -6.17 9.76 5.97
N ASN A 55 -5.44 8.83 6.62
CA ASN A 55 -4.10 9.07 7.15
C ASN A 55 -3.20 7.81 7.18
N SER A 56 -1.88 7.91 6.93
CA SER A 56 -1.02 6.72 7.02
C SER A 56 -0.78 6.28 8.46
N LYS A 57 -0.91 4.97 8.73
CA LYS A 57 -0.40 4.30 9.95
C LYS A 57 0.86 3.45 9.70
N TYR A 58 1.36 3.44 8.46
CA TYR A 58 2.51 2.63 8.03
C TYR A 58 3.66 3.50 7.52
#